data_AF-A0A534XGC1-F1
#
_entry.id   AF-A0A534XGC1-F1
#
_cell.length_a   1.000
_cell.length_b   1.000
_cell.length_c   1.000
_cell.angle_alpha   90.00
_cell.angle_beta   90.00
_cell.angle_gamma   90.00
#
_symmetry.space_group_name_H-M   'P 1'
#
loop_
_entity.id
_entity.type
_entity.pdbx_description
1 polymer ?
#
loop_
_entity_poly.entity_id
_entity_poly.type
_entity_poly.pdbx_seq_one_letter_code
_entity_poly.pdbx_strand_id
1 'polypeptide(L)'
;MRSTGLVVALVAIVATARADPPPALIGSTEDGRLLLFRADRPEAARTVRPTGLSGRLVGIDSRPADGHLYGLTTTNDLYRIDPTTGASTLVSTLTVPFDGDLRSGIAFNPQADRLRLVSADGQNLRVNVVLGATAVDTPLAYAPSDRNAGKRPRIAGAAYTNTVRDAPTTKLFEIDAEQDVLVLQDPPNDGLLATVGPLDAAFAPLSGFTIVTDTSGADRAYAATAGKLYTIDLTTGHATPVGTIGDPPVPLVSLAATPDVTAP
;
A
#
# COMPACT_ATOMS: atom_id res chain seq x y z
N MET A 1 -18.29 64.75 31.23
CA MET A 1 -18.36 63.57 30.35
C MET A 1 -16.93 63.17 29.98
N ARG A 2 -16.38 62.11 30.58
CA ARG A 2 -15.06 61.55 30.19
C ARG A 2 -15.31 60.08 29.87
N SER A 3 -15.27 59.74 28.58
CA SER A 3 -15.42 58.37 28.09
C SER A 3 -14.07 57.66 28.16
N THR A 4 -13.95 56.69 29.06
CA THR A 4 -12.85 55.72 29.10
C THR A 4 -13.10 54.66 28.03
N GLY A 5 -12.32 54.70 26.94
CA GLY A 5 -12.34 53.66 25.91
C GLY A 5 -11.57 52.42 26.37
N LEU A 6 -12.25 51.28 26.44
CA LEU A 6 -11.65 49.98 26.68
C LEU A 6 -11.04 49.47 25.35
N VAL A 7 -9.72 49.38 25.27
CA VAL A 7 -9.04 48.71 24.14
C VAL A 7 -8.98 47.22 24.46
N VAL A 8 -9.77 46.42 23.73
CA VAL A 8 -9.67 44.96 23.76
C VAL A 8 -8.58 44.56 22.77
N ALA A 9 -7.41 44.16 23.28
CA ALA A 9 -6.37 43.55 22.46
C ALA A 9 -6.77 42.12 22.12
N LEU A 10 -7.10 41.86 20.85
CA LEU A 10 -7.37 40.52 20.34
C LEU A 10 -6.02 39.82 20.12
N VAL A 11 -5.66 38.88 20.99
CA VAL A 11 -4.52 37.98 20.77
C VAL A 11 -4.96 36.90 19.80
N ALA A 12 -4.50 36.97 18.55
CA ALA A 12 -4.64 35.87 17.60
C ALA A 12 -3.69 34.74 17.98
N ILE A 13 -4.22 33.67 18.56
CA ILE A 13 -3.47 32.42 18.76
C ILE A 13 -3.41 31.75 17.39
N VAL A 14 -2.30 31.90 16.68
CA VAL A 14 -2.02 31.09 15.49
C VAL A 14 -1.68 29.68 15.98
N ALA A 15 -2.65 28.78 15.91
CA ALA A 15 -2.39 27.35 16.08
C ALA A 15 -1.56 26.88 14.88
N THR A 16 -0.26 26.68 15.07
CA THR A 16 0.55 25.96 14.09
C THR A 16 0.06 24.51 14.07
N ALA A 17 -0.65 24.11 13.01
CA ALA A 17 -0.93 22.71 12.76
C ALA A 17 0.42 21.96 12.75
N ARG A 18 0.62 21.04 13.70
CA ARG A 18 1.76 20.15 13.66
C ARG A 18 1.54 19.22 12.46
N ALA A 19 2.48 19.23 11.51
CA ALA A 19 2.50 18.21 10.48
C ALA A 19 2.68 16.85 11.16
N ASP A 20 1.90 15.86 10.73
CA ASP A 20 2.04 14.51 11.25
C ASP A 20 3.45 13.97 10.99
N PRO A 21 4.01 13.19 11.93
CA PRO A 21 5.30 12.57 11.72
C PRO A 21 5.25 11.72 10.44
N PRO A 22 6.34 11.67 9.66
CA PRO A 22 6.41 10.77 8.51
C PRO A 22 6.03 9.34 8.90
N PRO A 23 5.27 8.63 8.05
CA PRO A 23 4.77 7.32 8.43
C PRO A 23 5.91 6.30 8.53
N ALA A 24 5.69 5.30 9.36
CA ALA A 24 6.49 4.09 9.38
C ALA A 24 5.94 3.12 8.32
N LEU A 25 6.85 2.54 7.55
CA LEU A 25 6.56 1.65 6.44
C LEU A 25 7.27 0.30 6.66
N ILE A 26 6.68 -0.74 6.09
CA ILE A 26 7.25 -2.08 6.11
C ILE A 26 7.21 -2.69 4.71
N GLY A 27 8.36 -3.22 4.27
CA GLY A 27 8.50 -3.91 2.99
C GLY A 27 8.87 -5.36 3.16
N SER A 28 8.38 -6.23 2.28
CA SER A 28 8.90 -7.60 2.14
C SER A 28 9.99 -7.66 1.08
N THR A 29 10.90 -8.62 1.21
CA THR A 29 12.07 -8.79 0.31
C THR A 29 12.05 -10.19 -0.30
N GLU A 30 12.72 -10.36 -1.45
CA GLU A 30 12.78 -11.64 -2.14
C GLU A 30 13.48 -12.72 -1.30
N ASP A 31 14.46 -12.32 -0.47
CA ASP A 31 15.15 -13.22 0.45
C ASP A 31 14.37 -13.50 1.75
N GLY A 32 13.08 -13.15 1.76
CA GLY A 32 12.13 -13.52 2.80
C GLY A 32 12.25 -12.73 4.10
N ARG A 33 12.90 -11.55 4.07
CA ARG A 33 12.94 -10.62 5.21
C ARG A 33 11.85 -9.55 5.10
N LEU A 34 11.57 -8.92 6.23
CA LEU A 34 10.86 -7.64 6.32
C LEU A 34 11.85 -6.51 6.63
N LEU A 35 11.66 -5.36 6.00
CA LEU A 35 12.37 -4.12 6.30
C LEU A 35 11.38 -3.10 6.85
N LEU A 36 11.60 -2.64 8.08
CA LEU A 36 10.85 -1.53 8.67
C LEU A 36 11.69 -0.27 8.62
N PHE A 37 11.12 0.82 8.16
CA PHE A 37 11.80 2.11 8.07
C PHE A 37 10.81 3.26 8.17
N ARG A 38 11.30 4.46 8.46
CA ARG A 38 10.50 5.69 8.38
C ARG A 38 10.57 6.26 6.97
N ALA A 39 9.47 6.80 6.47
CA ALA A 39 9.42 7.36 5.12
C ALA A 39 10.41 8.52 4.90
N ASP A 40 10.79 9.25 5.96
CA ASP A 40 11.77 10.34 5.90
C ASP A 40 13.22 9.89 6.07
N ARG A 41 13.46 8.62 6.44
CA ARG A 41 14.78 8.01 6.60
C ARG A 41 14.78 6.55 6.12
N PRO A 42 14.47 6.29 4.83
CA PRO A 42 14.35 4.93 4.32
C PRO A 42 15.67 4.13 4.39
N GLU A 43 16.81 4.80 4.45
CA GLU A 43 18.13 4.18 4.60
C GLU A 43 18.31 3.52 5.96
N ALA A 44 17.63 4.02 7.01
CA ALA A 44 17.69 3.52 8.38
C ALA A 44 16.74 2.33 8.60
N ALA A 45 16.81 1.33 7.72
CA ALA A 45 15.90 0.18 7.77
C ALA A 45 16.31 -0.87 8.82
N ARG A 46 15.37 -1.25 9.69
CA ARG A 46 15.48 -2.40 10.59
C ARG A 46 15.01 -3.66 9.88
N THR A 47 15.84 -4.70 9.93
CA THR A 47 15.48 -6.02 9.40
C THR A 47 14.75 -6.87 10.43
N VAL A 48 13.69 -7.57 10.00
CA VAL A 48 12.98 -8.62 10.75
C VAL A 48 12.88 -9.87 9.86
N ARG A 49 13.04 -11.06 10.45
CA ARG A 49 12.85 -12.33 9.73
C ARG A 49 11.55 -12.99 10.17
N PRO A 50 10.54 -13.09 9.29
CA PRO A 50 9.36 -13.91 9.55
C PRO A 50 9.72 -15.35 9.89
N THR A 51 8.97 -15.94 10.80
CA THR A 51 9.09 -17.34 11.23
C THR A 51 7.71 -17.99 11.26
N GLY A 52 7.65 -19.30 10.97
CA GLY A 52 6.39 -20.07 10.98
C GLY A 52 5.57 -19.99 9.68
N LEU A 53 6.06 -19.29 8.65
CA LEU A 53 5.45 -19.26 7.32
C LEU A 53 5.62 -20.61 6.60
N SER A 54 4.59 -21.01 5.86
CA SER A 54 4.71 -21.95 4.75
C SER A 54 5.12 -21.17 3.49
N GLY A 55 6.17 -21.61 2.80
CA GLY A 55 6.65 -20.95 1.57
C GLY A 55 7.20 -19.53 1.76
N ARG A 56 7.33 -18.80 0.65
CA ARG A 56 7.82 -17.40 0.62
C ARG A 56 6.63 -16.44 0.61
N LEU A 57 6.80 -15.23 1.12
CA LEU A 57 5.84 -14.15 0.96
C LEU A 57 5.69 -13.75 -0.51
N VAL A 58 4.44 -13.71 -0.99
CA VAL A 58 4.05 -13.07 -2.25
C VAL A 58 3.88 -11.56 -2.03
N GLY A 59 3.40 -11.17 -0.85
CA GLY A 59 3.35 -9.77 -0.43
C GLY A 59 2.67 -9.63 0.93
N ILE A 60 2.61 -8.39 1.42
CA ILE A 60 2.06 -8.03 2.72
C ILE A 60 1.18 -6.79 2.59
N ASP A 61 0.19 -6.67 3.47
CA ASP A 61 -0.50 -5.41 3.72
C ASP A 61 -1.06 -5.37 5.16
N SER A 62 -1.31 -4.17 5.66
CA SER A 62 -1.90 -3.95 6.98
C SER A 62 -3.41 -3.83 6.88
N ARG A 63 -4.13 -4.60 7.71
CA ARG A 63 -5.59 -4.59 7.74
C ARG A 63 -6.10 -3.48 8.68
N PRO A 64 -6.78 -2.44 8.17
CA PRO A 64 -7.24 -1.34 9.03
C PRO A 64 -8.27 -1.76 10.08
N ALA A 65 -9.05 -2.81 9.79
CA ALA A 65 -10.08 -3.30 10.71
C ALA A 65 -9.52 -3.83 12.04
N ASP A 66 -8.33 -4.44 12.06
CA ASP A 66 -7.72 -5.00 13.29
C ASP A 66 -6.33 -4.45 13.62
N GLY A 67 -5.72 -3.66 12.75
CA GLY A 67 -4.40 -3.10 12.96
C GLY A 67 -3.30 -4.16 12.92
N HIS A 68 -3.48 -5.24 12.16
CA HIS A 68 -2.47 -6.27 12.01
C HIS A 68 -1.87 -6.31 10.61
N LEU A 69 -0.60 -6.67 10.53
CA LEU A 69 0.07 -6.99 9.28
C LEU A 69 -0.31 -8.41 8.85
N TYR A 70 -0.76 -8.55 7.61
CA TYR A 70 -1.00 -9.84 6.98
C TYR A 70 0.01 -10.07 5.86
N GLY A 71 0.37 -11.33 5.65
CA GLY A 71 1.17 -11.77 4.51
C GLY A 71 0.54 -12.97 3.81
N LEU A 72 0.49 -12.92 2.49
CA LEU A 72 0.14 -14.06 1.65
C LEU A 72 1.42 -14.77 1.23
N THR A 73 1.39 -16.10 1.24
CA THR A 73 2.54 -16.93 0.86
C THR A 73 2.32 -17.64 -0.47
N THR A 74 3.40 -18.17 -1.05
CA THR A 74 3.37 -18.97 -2.30
C THR A 74 2.60 -20.28 -2.16
N THR A 75 2.26 -20.72 -0.94
CA THR A 75 1.38 -21.88 -0.70
C THR A 75 -0.09 -21.49 -0.54
N ASN A 76 -0.44 -20.22 -0.85
CA ASN A 76 -1.78 -19.64 -0.68
C ASN A 76 -2.26 -19.57 0.78
N ASP A 77 -1.33 -19.59 1.72
CA ASP A 77 -1.63 -19.42 3.13
C ASP A 77 -1.51 -17.96 3.53
N LEU A 78 -2.53 -17.46 4.23
CA LEU A 78 -2.58 -16.13 4.82
C LEU A 78 -2.13 -16.20 6.28
N TYR A 79 -1.14 -15.38 6.61
CA TYR A 79 -0.58 -15.27 7.95
C TYR A 79 -0.82 -13.89 8.52
N ARG A 80 -1.07 -13.82 9.82
CA ARG A 80 -0.83 -12.61 10.61
C ARG A 80 0.62 -12.61 11.06
N ILE A 81 1.34 -11.52 10.84
CA ILE A 81 2.77 -11.40 11.13
C ILE A 81 2.98 -10.30 12.16
N ASP A 82 3.69 -10.60 13.24
CA ASP A 82 4.18 -9.58 14.18
C ASP A 82 5.34 -8.81 13.52
N PRO A 83 5.19 -7.49 13.25
CA PRO A 83 6.22 -6.69 12.57
C PRO A 83 7.45 -6.41 13.46
N THR A 84 7.37 -6.68 14.76
CA THR A 84 8.48 -6.51 15.71
C THR A 84 9.32 -7.78 15.78
N THR A 85 8.67 -8.93 15.97
CA THR A 85 9.34 -10.22 16.24
C THR A 85 9.46 -11.12 15.01
N GLY A 86 8.60 -10.93 13.99
CA GLY A 86 8.48 -11.81 12.84
C GLY A 86 7.68 -13.10 13.11
N ALA A 87 7.15 -13.29 14.31
CA ALA A 87 6.30 -14.45 14.59
C ALA A 87 5.05 -14.42 13.69
N SER A 88 4.82 -15.49 12.93
CA SER A 88 3.71 -15.59 11.99
C SER A 88 2.71 -16.66 12.43
N THR A 89 1.42 -16.31 12.48
CA THR A 89 0.33 -17.23 12.80
C THR A 89 -0.54 -17.43 11.58
N LEU A 90 -0.73 -18.69 11.17
CA LEU A 90 -1.64 -19.03 10.07
C LEU A 90 -3.06 -18.59 10.43
N VAL A 91 -3.72 -17.91 9.50
CA VAL A 91 -5.10 -17.44 9.64
C VAL A 91 -6.02 -18.32 8.81
N SER A 92 -5.73 -18.46 7.51
CA SER A 92 -6.53 -19.25 6.57
C SER A 92 -5.70 -19.61 5.33
N THR A 93 -6.28 -20.44 4.47
CA THR A 93 -5.75 -20.78 3.15
C THR A 93 -6.76 -20.35 2.09
N LEU A 94 -6.32 -19.75 0.98
CA LEU A 94 -7.22 -19.30 -0.07
C LEU A 94 -7.98 -20.48 -0.70
N THR A 95 -9.29 -20.32 -0.89
CA THR A 95 -10.12 -21.33 -1.57
C THR A 95 -9.93 -21.33 -3.10
N VAL A 96 -9.39 -20.23 -3.64
CA VAL A 96 -8.97 -20.11 -5.03
C VAL A 96 -7.49 -19.72 -5.01
N PRO A 97 -6.59 -20.48 -5.65
CA PRO A 97 -5.19 -20.13 -5.73
C PRO A 97 -4.98 -18.75 -6.37
N PHE A 98 -4.07 -17.98 -5.79
CA PHE A 98 -3.57 -16.76 -6.37
C PHE A 98 -2.29 -17.07 -7.16
N ASP A 99 -2.31 -16.76 -8.44
CA ASP A 99 -1.19 -16.97 -9.35
C ASP A 99 -0.26 -15.74 -9.37
N GLY A 100 -0.06 -15.14 -8.20
CA GLY A 100 0.83 -14.00 -8.01
C GLY A 100 2.28 -14.41 -7.92
N ASP A 101 3.15 -13.64 -8.58
CA ASP A 101 4.60 -13.80 -8.52
C ASP A 101 5.28 -12.50 -8.08
N LEU A 102 6.44 -12.17 -8.65
CA LEU A 102 7.18 -10.94 -8.40
C LEU A 102 6.39 -9.66 -8.79
N ARG A 103 5.28 -9.79 -9.54
CA ARG A 103 4.37 -8.69 -9.90
C ARG A 103 2.97 -8.97 -9.35
N SER A 104 2.71 -8.45 -8.16
CA SER A 104 1.41 -8.59 -7.51
C SER A 104 1.02 -7.32 -6.77
N GLY A 105 -0.27 -7.00 -6.78
CA GLY A 105 -0.88 -6.06 -5.87
C GLY A 105 -1.62 -6.80 -4.76
N ILE A 106 -1.35 -6.43 -3.51
CA ILE A 106 -2.03 -6.98 -2.32
C ILE A 106 -2.46 -5.79 -1.47
N ALA A 107 -3.76 -5.61 -1.26
CA ALA A 107 -4.27 -4.45 -0.53
C ALA A 107 -5.58 -4.74 0.21
N PHE A 108 -5.68 -4.38 1.48
CA PHE A 108 -6.95 -4.38 2.20
C PHE A 108 -7.78 -3.20 1.79
N ASN A 109 -9.04 -3.47 1.43
CA ASN A 109 -10.06 -2.44 1.30
C ASN A 109 -10.58 -2.06 2.70
N PRO A 110 -10.35 -0.83 3.19
CA PRO A 110 -10.77 -0.40 4.52
C PRO A 110 -12.30 -0.31 4.73
N GLN A 111 -13.08 -0.16 3.65
CA GLN A 111 -14.54 -0.07 3.68
C GLN A 111 -15.19 -1.46 3.64
N ALA A 112 -14.71 -2.33 2.76
CA ALA A 112 -15.27 -3.67 2.57
C ALA A 112 -14.68 -4.72 3.53
N ASP A 113 -13.55 -4.40 4.16
CA ASP A 113 -12.78 -5.31 4.99
C ASP A 113 -12.44 -6.62 4.24
N ARG A 114 -11.95 -6.47 3.01
CA ARG A 114 -11.54 -7.59 2.14
C ARG A 114 -10.16 -7.32 1.59
N LEU A 115 -9.38 -8.38 1.45
CA LEU A 115 -8.08 -8.34 0.80
C LEU A 115 -8.30 -8.46 -0.71
N ARG A 116 -7.81 -7.48 -1.46
CA ARG A 116 -7.69 -7.52 -2.92
C ARG A 116 -6.36 -8.15 -3.28
N LEU A 117 -6.38 -9.09 -4.22
CA LEU A 117 -5.19 -9.64 -4.84
C LEU A 117 -5.30 -9.42 -6.35
N VAL A 118 -4.28 -8.82 -6.93
CA VAL A 118 -4.18 -8.64 -8.39
C VAL A 118 -2.84 -9.13 -8.89
N SER A 119 -2.81 -9.90 -9.98
CA SER A 119 -1.56 -10.42 -10.55
C SER A 119 -1.22 -9.73 -11.86
N ALA A 120 0.04 -9.84 -12.30
CA ALA A 120 0.46 -9.41 -13.63
C ALA A 120 -0.32 -10.06 -14.78
N ASP A 121 -0.99 -11.18 -14.52
CA ASP A 121 -1.78 -11.90 -15.52
C ASP A 121 -3.24 -11.47 -15.58
N GLY A 122 -3.59 -10.43 -14.83
CA GLY A 122 -4.92 -9.85 -14.79
C GLY A 122 -5.88 -10.61 -13.88
N GLN A 123 -5.38 -11.56 -13.07
CA GLN A 123 -6.19 -12.18 -12.03
C GLN A 123 -6.63 -11.09 -11.05
N ASN A 124 -7.90 -11.10 -10.66
CA ASN A 124 -8.49 -10.12 -9.77
C ASN A 124 -9.33 -10.85 -8.71
N LEU A 125 -8.79 -11.01 -7.50
CA LEU A 125 -9.41 -11.78 -6.43
C LEU A 125 -9.79 -10.88 -5.26
N ARG A 126 -10.88 -11.25 -4.58
CA ARG A 126 -11.33 -10.62 -3.35
C ARG A 126 -11.50 -11.67 -2.27
N VAL A 127 -10.82 -11.48 -1.15
CA VAL A 127 -10.66 -12.51 -0.11
C VAL A 127 -11.22 -12.04 1.23
N ASN A 128 -12.00 -12.91 1.88
CA ASN A 128 -12.22 -12.83 3.32
C ASN A 128 -11.08 -13.57 4.04
N VAL A 129 -10.18 -12.82 4.67
CA VAL A 129 -8.94 -13.37 5.24
C VAL A 129 -9.15 -14.31 6.43
N VAL A 130 -10.29 -14.22 7.12
CA VAL A 130 -10.60 -15.12 8.26
C VAL A 130 -10.99 -16.50 7.76
N LEU A 131 -11.76 -16.56 6.67
CA LEU A 131 -12.28 -17.82 6.12
C LEU A 131 -11.43 -18.37 4.98
N GLY A 132 -10.54 -17.57 4.39
CA GLY A 132 -9.85 -17.89 3.13
C GLY A 132 -10.77 -17.89 1.91
N ALA A 133 -12.07 -17.62 2.11
CA ALA A 133 -13.07 -17.59 1.07
C ALA A 133 -12.71 -16.51 0.04
N THR A 134 -12.45 -16.98 -1.18
CA THR A 134 -11.91 -16.18 -2.27
C THR A 134 -12.92 -16.11 -3.42
N ALA A 135 -13.32 -14.90 -3.76
CA ALA A 135 -14.13 -14.62 -4.95
C ALA A 135 -13.22 -14.23 -6.11
N VAL A 136 -13.54 -14.73 -7.30
CA VAL A 136 -12.92 -14.32 -8.57
C VAL A 136 -13.78 -13.22 -9.17
N ASP A 137 -13.23 -12.01 -9.26
CA ASP A 137 -13.88 -10.86 -9.89
C ASP A 137 -13.46 -10.76 -11.37
N THR A 138 -13.95 -9.74 -12.08
CA THR A 138 -13.62 -9.55 -13.50
C THR A 138 -12.11 -9.34 -13.68
N PRO A 139 -11.46 -10.02 -14.65
CA PRO A 139 -10.04 -9.85 -14.90
C PRO A 139 -9.65 -8.41 -15.24
N LEU A 140 -8.41 -8.04 -14.93
CA LEU A 140 -7.92 -6.69 -15.19
C LEU A 140 -7.85 -6.40 -16.69
N ALA A 141 -8.39 -5.25 -17.07
CA ALA A 141 -8.27 -4.70 -18.41
C ALA A 141 -8.32 -3.18 -18.35
N TYR A 142 -7.58 -2.50 -19.23
CA TYR A 142 -7.79 -1.07 -19.43
C TYR A 142 -9.19 -0.82 -20.00
N ALA A 143 -9.89 0.17 -19.47
CA ALA A 143 -11.22 0.54 -19.94
C ALA A 143 -11.18 0.87 -21.45
N PRO A 144 -12.25 0.62 -22.22
CA PRO A 144 -12.24 0.87 -23.67
C PRO A 144 -11.94 2.32 -24.07
N SER A 145 -12.26 3.28 -23.22
CA SER A 145 -11.98 4.71 -23.41
C SER A 145 -10.60 5.14 -22.90
N ASP A 146 -9.85 4.24 -22.25
CA ASP A 146 -8.55 4.55 -21.68
C ASP A 146 -7.46 4.65 -22.76
N ARG A 147 -6.45 5.50 -22.53
CA ARG A 147 -5.31 5.66 -23.44
C ARG A 147 -4.49 4.38 -23.64
N ASN A 148 -4.56 3.44 -22.70
CA ASN A 148 -3.91 2.15 -22.75
C ASN A 148 -4.88 1.01 -23.11
N ALA A 149 -6.09 1.32 -23.61
CA ALA A 149 -7.04 0.31 -24.07
C ALA A 149 -6.39 -0.71 -25.03
N GLY A 150 -6.69 -2.00 -24.81
CA GLY A 150 -6.13 -3.11 -25.58
C GLY A 150 -4.72 -3.53 -25.17
N LYS A 151 -4.02 -2.77 -24.33
CA LYS A 151 -2.78 -3.24 -23.69
C LYS A 151 -3.11 -4.16 -22.52
N ARG A 152 -2.21 -5.08 -22.22
CA ARG A 152 -2.37 -6.01 -21.10
C ARG A 152 -1.77 -5.38 -19.84
N PRO A 153 -2.54 -5.21 -18.75
CA PRO A 153 -2.01 -4.64 -17.51
C PRO A 153 -0.83 -5.46 -16.93
N ARG A 154 0.14 -4.78 -16.29
CA ARG A 154 1.22 -5.42 -15.50
C ARG A 154 1.36 -4.77 -14.14
N ILE A 155 0.44 -5.13 -13.25
CA ILE A 155 0.37 -4.55 -11.91
C ILE A 155 1.52 -5.04 -11.04
N ALA A 156 2.23 -4.11 -10.42
CA ALA A 156 3.34 -4.36 -9.51
C ALA A 156 3.10 -3.83 -8.09
N GLY A 157 1.89 -3.31 -7.81
CA GLY A 157 1.50 -2.82 -6.50
C GLY A 157 0.08 -2.29 -6.54
N ALA A 158 -0.62 -2.39 -5.41
CA ALA A 158 -1.99 -1.92 -5.24
C ALA A 158 -2.15 -1.32 -3.85
N ALA A 159 -2.94 -0.27 -3.70
CA ALA A 159 -3.23 0.36 -2.41
C ALA A 159 -4.59 1.06 -2.41
N TYR A 160 -5.29 1.00 -1.28
CA TYR A 160 -6.55 1.71 -1.08
C TYR A 160 -6.35 3.05 -0.38
N THR A 161 -7.15 4.05 -0.74
CA THR A 161 -7.29 5.31 0.02
C THR A 161 -8.06 5.10 1.33
N ASN A 162 -8.01 6.11 2.22
CA ASN A 162 -8.73 6.10 3.50
C ASN A 162 -8.43 4.84 4.33
N THR A 163 -7.15 4.53 4.52
CA THR A 163 -6.60 3.38 5.27
C THR A 163 -6.83 3.50 6.77
N VAL A 164 -8.10 3.67 7.16
CA VAL A 164 -8.59 3.75 8.54
C VAL A 164 -9.70 2.74 8.74
N ARG A 165 -9.94 2.32 9.99
CA ARG A 165 -11.04 1.40 10.33
C ARG A 165 -12.38 1.99 9.88
N ASP A 166 -13.21 1.15 9.26
CA ASP A 166 -14.59 1.46 8.86
C ASP A 166 -14.70 2.69 7.95
N ALA A 167 -13.75 2.84 7.01
CA ALA A 167 -13.74 3.96 6.08
C ALA A 167 -15.06 4.04 5.28
N PRO A 168 -15.67 5.23 5.14
CA PRO A 168 -16.95 5.38 4.48
C PRO A 168 -16.87 5.16 2.96
N THR A 169 -15.72 5.48 2.36
CA THR A 169 -15.44 5.33 0.93
C THR A 169 -13.98 4.96 0.73
N THR A 170 -13.69 4.25 -0.35
CA THR A 170 -12.33 3.84 -0.73
C THR A 170 -12.16 3.92 -2.23
N LYS A 171 -10.94 4.09 -2.70
CA LYS A 171 -10.53 3.99 -4.10
C LYS A 171 -9.30 3.10 -4.18
N LEU A 172 -9.24 2.22 -5.17
CA LEU A 172 -8.09 1.36 -5.39
C LEU A 172 -7.20 1.97 -6.46
N PHE A 173 -5.95 2.26 -6.09
CA PHE A 173 -4.92 2.67 -7.00
C PHE A 173 -3.91 1.54 -7.20
N GLU A 174 -3.41 1.42 -8.42
CA GLU A 174 -2.44 0.38 -8.78
C GLU A 174 -1.30 0.98 -9.61
N ILE A 175 -0.13 0.35 -9.53
CA ILE A 175 1.03 0.70 -10.34
C ILE A 175 1.16 -0.32 -11.46
N ASP A 176 1.02 0.14 -12.71
CA ASP A 176 1.37 -0.66 -13.88
C ASP A 176 2.84 -0.37 -14.27
N ALA A 177 3.69 -1.35 -14.04
CA ALA A 177 5.14 -1.25 -14.24
C ALA A 177 5.61 -1.66 -15.65
N GLU A 178 4.72 -2.02 -16.57
CA GLU A 178 5.07 -2.14 -18.00
C GLU A 178 4.69 -0.87 -18.77
N GLN A 179 3.66 -0.16 -18.31
CA GLN A 179 3.19 1.08 -18.89
C GLN A 179 3.76 2.33 -18.19
N ASP A 180 4.41 2.16 -17.03
CA ASP A 180 4.90 3.22 -16.14
C ASP A 180 3.83 4.26 -15.79
N VAL A 181 2.66 3.78 -15.36
CA VAL A 181 1.51 4.62 -15.02
C VAL A 181 0.90 4.25 -13.67
N LEU A 182 0.34 5.27 -13.02
CA LEU A 182 -0.64 5.08 -11.96
C LEU A 182 -2.02 4.86 -12.61
N VAL A 183 -2.75 3.85 -12.15
CA VAL A 183 -4.13 3.57 -12.58
C VAL A 183 -5.08 3.54 -11.39
N LEU A 184 -6.35 3.84 -11.67
CA LEU A 184 -7.47 3.74 -10.75
C LEU A 184 -8.36 2.57 -11.18
N GLN A 185 -8.74 1.73 -10.22
CA GLN A 185 -9.72 0.65 -10.39
C GLN A 185 -10.95 0.94 -9.51
N ASP A 186 -12.02 1.47 -10.10
CA ASP A 186 -13.21 1.89 -9.35
C ASP A 186 -14.50 1.67 -10.17
N PRO A 187 -15.37 0.71 -9.80
CA PRO A 187 -15.25 -0.19 -8.65
C PRO A 187 -14.24 -1.34 -8.88
N PRO A 188 -13.57 -1.85 -7.83
CA PRO A 188 -12.54 -2.90 -7.96
C PRO A 188 -13.01 -4.23 -8.58
N ASN A 189 -14.28 -4.59 -8.39
CA ASN A 189 -14.79 -5.88 -8.86
C ASN A 189 -15.00 -5.92 -10.39
N ASP A 190 -15.03 -4.75 -11.05
CA ASP A 190 -15.26 -4.65 -12.49
C ASP A 190 -13.98 -4.88 -13.29
N GLY A 191 -12.80 -4.91 -12.65
CA GLY A 191 -11.54 -5.19 -13.34
C GLY A 191 -11.02 -4.04 -14.21
N LEU A 192 -11.83 -2.99 -14.44
CA LEU A 192 -11.50 -1.93 -15.37
C LEU A 192 -10.53 -0.92 -14.77
N LEU A 193 -9.44 -0.68 -15.49
CA LEU A 193 -8.39 0.28 -15.14
C LEU A 193 -8.58 1.57 -15.94
N ALA A 194 -8.59 2.70 -15.22
CA ALA A 194 -8.52 4.03 -15.78
C ALA A 194 -7.16 4.65 -15.44
N THR A 195 -6.41 5.08 -16.45
CA THR A 195 -5.08 5.63 -16.25
C THR A 195 -5.18 7.05 -15.66
N VAL A 196 -4.55 7.26 -14.51
CA VAL A 196 -4.46 8.57 -13.84
C VAL A 196 -3.41 9.43 -14.52
N GLY A 197 -2.20 8.90 -14.67
CA GLY A 197 -1.08 9.66 -15.23
C GLY A 197 0.23 8.87 -15.25
N PRO A 198 1.26 9.37 -15.93
CA PRO A 198 2.58 8.75 -15.95
C PRO A 198 3.24 8.83 -14.56
N LEU A 199 4.04 7.82 -14.23
CA LEU A 199 4.88 7.84 -13.03
C LEU A 199 6.12 8.73 -13.21
N ASP A 200 6.53 8.98 -14.46
CA ASP A 200 7.76 9.70 -14.82
C ASP A 200 9.04 9.08 -14.21
N ALA A 201 8.96 7.78 -13.88
CA ALA A 201 10.05 6.93 -13.44
C ALA A 201 9.78 5.50 -13.93
N ALA A 202 10.84 4.75 -14.24
CA ALA A 202 10.72 3.36 -14.66
C ALA A 202 10.52 2.45 -13.43
N PHE A 203 9.38 1.78 -13.36
CA PHE A 203 9.06 0.85 -12.28
C PHE A 203 9.47 -0.57 -12.65
N ALA A 204 10.11 -1.26 -11.70
CA ALA A 204 10.54 -2.64 -11.88
C ALA A 204 9.36 -3.60 -11.60
N PRO A 205 9.43 -4.86 -12.10
CA PRO A 205 8.52 -5.91 -11.67
C PRO A 205 8.34 -5.98 -10.16
N LEU A 206 9.48 -6.00 -9.44
CA LEU A 206 9.55 -5.94 -8.00
C LEU A 206 9.32 -4.51 -7.52
N SER A 207 8.08 -4.23 -7.13
CA SER A 207 7.68 -2.97 -6.55
C SER A 207 6.73 -3.18 -5.38
N GLY A 208 6.57 -2.16 -4.56
CA GLY A 208 5.53 -2.10 -3.53
C GLY A 208 4.80 -0.78 -3.60
N PHE A 209 3.54 -0.77 -3.20
CA PHE A 209 2.72 0.44 -3.18
C PHE A 209 1.84 0.44 -1.94
N THR A 210 1.79 1.57 -1.22
CA THR A 210 0.94 1.72 -0.04
C THR A 210 0.43 3.15 0.04
N ILE A 211 -0.78 3.33 0.57
CA ILE A 211 -1.35 4.63 0.90
C ILE A 211 -1.59 4.66 2.41
N VAL A 212 -1.13 5.74 3.03
CA VAL A 212 -1.33 6.01 4.46
C VAL A 212 -2.25 7.20 4.61
N THR A 213 -3.27 7.07 5.46
CA THR A 213 -4.13 8.19 5.85
C THR A 213 -3.61 8.79 7.15
N ASP A 214 -3.33 10.09 7.15
CA ASP A 214 -2.86 10.79 8.33
C ASP A 214 -4.01 11.14 9.29
N THR A 215 -3.70 11.72 10.45
CA THR A 215 -4.69 12.05 11.49
C THR A 215 -5.65 13.16 11.07
N SER A 216 -5.31 13.93 10.02
CA SER A 216 -6.22 14.92 9.42
C SER A 216 -7.17 14.30 8.39
N GLY A 217 -6.98 13.02 8.05
CA GLY A 217 -7.74 12.32 7.03
C GLY A 217 -7.16 12.48 5.62
N ALA A 218 -5.94 13.00 5.48
CA ALA A 218 -5.29 13.17 4.18
C ALA A 218 -4.48 11.92 3.80
N ASP A 219 -4.61 11.50 2.55
CA ASP A 219 -3.87 10.35 2.03
C ASP A 219 -2.49 10.73 1.48
N ARG A 220 -1.50 9.89 1.79
CA ARG A 220 -0.12 9.99 1.31
C ARG A 220 0.29 8.66 0.72
N ALA A 221 0.58 8.66 -0.58
CA ALA A 221 0.94 7.46 -1.31
C ALA A 221 2.45 7.32 -1.43
N TYR A 222 2.94 6.09 -1.23
CA TYR A 222 4.34 5.73 -1.32
C TYR A 222 4.51 4.50 -2.20
N ALA A 223 5.56 4.50 -3.01
CA ALA A 223 5.94 3.35 -3.80
C ALA A 223 7.42 3.03 -3.62
N ALA A 224 7.76 1.76 -3.68
CA ALA A 224 9.13 1.28 -3.67
C ALA A 224 9.43 0.55 -4.97
N THR A 225 10.54 0.88 -5.62
CA THR A 225 11.03 0.18 -6.82
C THR A 225 12.56 0.25 -6.85
N ALA A 226 13.22 -0.83 -7.26
CA ALA A 226 14.68 -0.91 -7.40
C ALA A 226 15.47 -0.40 -6.16
N GLY A 227 14.94 -0.64 -4.95
CA GLY A 227 15.57 -0.22 -3.69
C GLY A 227 15.47 1.27 -3.39
N LYS A 228 14.57 2.00 -4.04
CA LYS A 228 14.28 3.42 -3.78
C LYS A 228 12.82 3.61 -3.39
N LEU A 229 12.58 4.54 -2.47
CA LEU A 229 11.26 5.00 -2.05
C LEU A 229 10.88 6.26 -2.85
N TYR A 230 9.61 6.34 -3.24
CA TYR A 230 8.99 7.45 -3.94
C TYR A 230 7.70 7.85 -3.23
N THR A 231 7.35 9.14 -3.25
CA THR A 231 5.96 9.57 -3.06
C THR A 231 5.25 9.57 -4.40
N ILE A 232 3.97 9.20 -4.42
CA ILE A 232 3.13 9.22 -5.62
C ILE A 232 2.04 10.29 -5.45
N ASP A 233 1.87 11.14 -6.46
CA ASP A 233 0.73 12.04 -6.54
C ASP A 233 -0.49 11.26 -7.09
N LEU A 234 -1.51 11.05 -6.26
CA LEU A 234 -2.71 10.30 -6.65
C LEU A 234 -3.61 11.01 -7.67
N THR A 235 -3.36 12.29 -7.95
CA THR A 235 -4.09 13.08 -8.94
C THR A 235 -3.38 13.07 -10.30
N THR A 236 -2.06 13.17 -10.30
CA THR A 236 -1.26 13.31 -11.54
C THR A 236 -0.51 12.04 -11.93
N GLY A 237 -0.36 11.07 -11.03
CA GLY A 237 0.46 9.88 -11.19
C GLY A 237 1.95 10.09 -10.93
N HIS A 238 2.43 11.33 -10.85
CA HIS A 238 3.88 11.64 -10.82
C HIS A 238 4.57 11.04 -9.58
N ALA A 239 5.68 10.33 -9.79
CA ALA A 239 6.51 9.77 -8.74
C ALA A 239 7.70 10.69 -8.41
N THR A 240 7.83 11.08 -7.15
CA THR A 240 8.93 11.93 -6.66
C THR A 240 9.87 11.10 -5.77
N PRO A 241 11.18 11.03 -6.07
CA PRO A 241 12.11 10.22 -5.28
C PRO A 241 12.27 10.78 -3.85
N VAL A 242 12.30 9.88 -2.87
CA VAL A 242 12.52 10.19 -1.45
C VAL A 242 13.93 9.80 -1.02
N GLY A 243 14.34 8.56 -1.28
CA GLY A 243 15.64 8.04 -0.85
C GLY A 243 15.82 6.54 -1.12
N THR A 244 16.98 6.00 -0.80
CA THR A 244 17.26 4.56 -0.90
C THR A 244 16.74 3.80 0.33
N ILE A 245 16.23 2.59 0.13
CA ILE A 245 15.70 1.74 1.20
C ILE A 245 16.80 0.81 1.70
N GLY A 246 17.24 1.01 2.93
CA GLY A 246 18.41 0.34 3.51
C GLY A 246 19.76 0.84 2.97
N ASP A 247 20.82 0.40 3.63
CA ASP A 247 22.22 0.64 3.23
C ASP A 247 23.03 -0.66 3.39
N PRO A 248 23.38 -1.37 2.30
CA PRO A 248 23.13 -1.01 0.90
C PRO A 248 21.64 -1.08 0.49
N PRO A 249 21.22 -0.46 -0.62
CA PRO A 249 19.82 -0.46 -1.07
C PRO A 249 19.26 -1.86 -1.32
N VAL A 250 18.04 -2.12 -0.84
CA VAL A 250 17.37 -3.42 -0.95
C VAL A 250 16.05 -3.31 -1.74
N PRO A 251 15.89 -4.02 -2.87
CA PRO A 251 14.61 -4.11 -3.58
C PRO A 251 13.53 -4.76 -2.72
N LEU A 252 12.30 -4.25 -2.84
CA LEU A 252 11.13 -4.78 -2.13
C LEU A 252 10.21 -5.54 -3.09
N VAL A 253 9.59 -6.60 -2.57
CA VAL A 253 8.51 -7.37 -3.23
C VAL A 253 7.15 -6.73 -3.00
N SER A 254 6.96 -6.09 -1.84
CA SER A 254 5.74 -5.38 -1.49
C SER A 254 6.04 -4.31 -0.44
N LEU A 255 5.10 -3.38 -0.24
CA LEU A 255 5.21 -2.28 0.71
C LEU A 255 3.86 -2.08 1.40
N ALA A 256 3.86 -1.83 2.70
CA ALA A 256 2.67 -1.57 3.50
C ALA A 256 2.95 -0.49 4.55
N ALA A 257 1.90 0.15 5.05
CA ALA A 257 1.96 0.94 6.27
C ALA A 257 2.23 0.02 7.46
N THR A 258 3.05 0.43 8.43
CA THR A 258 3.12 -0.33 9.70
C THR A 258 1.90 0.02 10.57
N PRO A 259 1.22 -0.97 11.18
CA PRO A 259 0.23 -0.67 12.20
C PRO A 259 0.94 -0.22 13.49
N ASP A 260 0.67 1.01 13.96
CA ASP A 260 1.04 1.55 15.29
C ASP A 260 2.32 0.99 15.95
N VAL A 261 3.39 0.85 15.18
CA VAL A 261 4.75 0.63 15.69
C VAL A 261 5.52 1.90 15.38
N THR A 262 6.03 2.55 16.41
CA THR A 262 7.09 3.54 16.24
C THR A 262 8.27 2.85 15.54
N ALA A 263 8.43 3.07 14.23
CA ALA A 263 9.68 2.72 13.57
C ALA A 263 10.83 3.50 14.25
N PRO A 264 12.02 2.88 14.39
CA PRO A 264 13.16 3.49 15.07
C PRO A 264 13.60 4.81 14.42
#